data_AF-X1TW73-F1
#
_entry.id   AF-X1TW73-F1
#
_cell.length_a   1.000
_cell.length_b   1.000
_cell.length_c   1.000
_cell.angle_alpha   90.00
_cell.angle_beta   90.00
_cell.angle_gamma   90.00
#
_symmetry.space_group_name_H-M   'P 1'
#
loop_
_entity.id
_entity.type
_entity.pdbx_description
1 polymer ?
#
loop_
_entity_poly.entity_id
_entity_poly.type
_entity_poly.pdbx_seq_one_letter_code
_entity_poly.pdbx_strand_id
1 'polypeptide(L)'
;METPNYIKSLLMPNGRKPAGRKAWSIDLETIWIPFFTATNTVGDTHLPPDALGCPLRLAYNADGSVRFSKTGRPIAKVAKDLADTIRMVRENFSAGLLGYTEKVIAGDKAGYKAQVELARKAGEPIITKDR
;
A
#
# COMPACT_ATOMS: atom_id res chain seq x y z
N MET A 1 24.63 -10.67 -7.57
CA MET A 1 23.99 -10.55 -6.23
C MET A 1 22.73 -11.40 -6.26
N GLU A 2 22.52 -12.27 -5.29
CA GLU A 2 21.28 -13.05 -5.23
C GLU A 2 20.13 -12.18 -4.73
N THR A 3 18.99 -12.19 -5.44
CA THR A 3 17.79 -11.45 -5.04
C THR A 3 17.24 -12.01 -3.72
N PRO A 4 16.98 -11.17 -2.70
CA PRO A 4 16.39 -11.63 -1.45
C PRO A 4 15.04 -12.31 -1.68
N ASN A 5 14.75 -13.36 -0.90
CA ASN A 5 13.51 -14.14 -1.08
C ASN A 5 12.24 -13.30 -0.92
N TYR A 6 12.23 -12.29 -0.04
CA TYR A 6 11.08 -11.40 0.09
C TYR A 6 10.80 -10.61 -1.21
N ILE A 7 11.84 -10.16 -1.93
CA ILE A 7 11.69 -9.49 -3.23
C ILE A 7 11.17 -10.48 -4.27
N LYS A 8 11.73 -11.71 -4.31
CA LYS A 8 11.23 -12.77 -5.22
C LYS A 8 9.72 -12.95 -5.01
N SER A 9 9.27 -13.08 -3.76
CA SER A 9 7.86 -13.24 -3.42
C SER A 9 6.96 -12.08 -3.85
N LEU A 10 7.45 -10.84 -3.80
CA LEU A 10 6.69 -9.66 -4.25
C LEU A 10 6.47 -9.62 -5.78
N LEU A 11 7.32 -10.30 -6.55
CA LEU A 11 7.27 -10.31 -8.01
C LEU A 11 6.56 -11.55 -8.60
N MET A 12 6.12 -12.48 -7.74
CA MET A 12 5.38 -13.65 -8.19
C MET A 12 3.90 -13.32 -8.43
N PRO A 13 3.29 -13.86 -9.50
CA PRO A 13 1.85 -13.77 -9.69
C PRO A 13 1.11 -14.35 -8.48
N ASN A 14 0.07 -13.65 -8.04
CA ASN A 14 -0.82 -14.11 -7.00
C ASN A 14 -2.24 -14.32 -7.54
N GLY A 15 -2.99 -15.19 -6.87
CA GLY A 15 -4.34 -15.57 -7.26
C GLY A 15 -5.36 -14.42 -7.16
N ARG A 16 -6.64 -14.78 -7.24
CA ARG A 16 -7.75 -13.83 -7.23
C ARG A 16 -7.69 -12.94 -5.99
N LYS A 17 -7.72 -11.63 -6.22
CA LYS A 17 -7.68 -10.62 -5.15
C LYS A 17 -9.03 -10.59 -4.42
N PRO A 18 -9.02 -10.45 -3.08
CA PRO A 18 -10.24 -10.20 -2.31
C PRO A 18 -11.00 -8.99 -2.87
N ALA A 19 -12.33 -9.10 -2.86
CA ALA A 19 -13.22 -8.02 -3.26
C ALA A 19 -13.78 -7.38 -1.98
N GLY A 20 -13.36 -6.16 -1.69
CA GLY A 20 -13.79 -5.46 -0.48
C GLY A 20 -13.28 -4.04 -0.44
N ARG A 21 -13.57 -3.37 0.68
CA ARG A 21 -13.12 -2.00 0.91
C ARG A 21 -11.61 -1.99 1.06
N LYS A 22 -10.95 -1.14 0.27
CA LYS A 22 -9.50 -1.03 0.29
C LYS A 22 -9.03 0.08 1.21
N ALA A 23 -7.98 -0.19 1.97
CA ALA A 23 -7.14 0.81 2.60
C ALA A 23 -5.75 0.70 1.96
N TRP A 24 -5.35 1.76 1.26
CA TRP A 24 -4.12 1.77 0.47
C TRP A 24 -4.03 0.60 -0.54
N SER A 25 -5.08 0.42 -1.33
CA SER A 25 -5.20 -0.64 -2.36
C SER A 25 -5.15 -2.09 -1.87
N ILE A 26 -4.96 -2.31 -0.57
CA ILE A 26 -5.01 -3.60 0.10
C ILE A 26 -6.37 -3.75 0.79
N ASP A 27 -6.92 -4.96 0.76
CA ASP A 27 -8.23 -5.24 1.34
C ASP A 27 -8.23 -5.04 2.87
N LEU A 28 -9.22 -4.31 3.37
CA LEU A 28 -9.33 -4.04 4.79
C LEU A 28 -9.72 -5.29 5.59
N GLU A 29 -10.77 -5.98 5.16
CA GLU A 29 -11.43 -7.01 5.95
C GLU A 29 -10.66 -8.33 5.95
N THR A 30 -10.14 -8.75 4.80
CA THR A 30 -9.50 -10.06 4.65
C THR A 30 -7.98 -10.00 4.81
N ILE A 31 -7.37 -8.82 4.81
CA ILE A 31 -5.90 -8.67 4.93
C ILE A 31 -5.55 -7.82 6.14
N TRP A 32 -5.93 -6.55 6.17
CA TRP A 32 -5.49 -5.66 7.25
C TRP A 32 -6.00 -6.10 8.62
N ILE A 33 -7.28 -6.42 8.76
CA ILE A 33 -7.85 -6.82 10.05
C ILE A 33 -7.20 -8.12 10.58
N PRO A 34 -7.11 -9.22 9.81
CA PRO A 34 -6.41 -10.42 10.26
C PRO A 34 -4.94 -10.16 10.59
N PHE A 35 -4.23 -9.39 9.75
CA PHE A 35 -2.83 -9.04 9.99
C PHE A 35 -2.66 -8.31 11.32
N PHE A 36 -3.43 -7.25 11.56
CA PHE A 36 -3.32 -6.48 12.79
C PHE A 36 -3.87 -7.19 14.02
N THR A 37 -4.84 -8.08 13.83
CA THR A 37 -5.27 -9.01 14.90
C THR A 37 -4.13 -9.93 15.30
N ALA A 38 -3.40 -10.48 14.33
CA ALA A 38 -2.25 -11.33 14.59
C ALA A 38 -1.11 -10.57 15.29
N THR A 39 -0.76 -9.38 14.81
CA THR A 39 0.30 -8.56 15.44
C THR A 39 -0.09 -8.07 16.84
N ASN A 40 -1.37 -7.77 17.09
CA ASN A 40 -1.85 -7.49 18.44
C ASN A 40 -1.74 -8.72 19.36
N THR A 41 -2.03 -9.91 18.82
CA THR A 41 -2.02 -11.16 19.61
C THR A 41 -0.62 -11.49 20.13
N VAL A 42 0.42 -11.21 19.33
CA VAL A 42 1.82 -11.45 19.72
C VAL A 42 2.48 -10.24 20.41
N GLY A 43 1.76 -9.12 20.56
CA GLY A 43 2.23 -7.92 21.26
C GLY A 43 3.06 -6.94 20.42
N ASP A 44 3.16 -7.16 19.10
CA ASP A 44 3.89 -6.26 18.19
C ASP A 44 3.13 -4.95 17.93
N THR A 45 1.81 -4.99 18.00
CA THR A 45 0.94 -3.81 17.94
C THR A 45 -0.01 -3.77 19.13
N HIS A 46 -0.57 -2.59 19.40
CA HIS A 46 -1.49 -2.36 20.51
C HIS A 46 -2.73 -1.59 20.03
N LEU A 47 -3.29 -2.02 18.89
CA LEU A 47 -4.48 -1.39 18.33
C LEU A 47 -5.69 -1.62 19.23
N PRO A 48 -6.52 -0.59 19.50
CA PRO A 48 -7.71 -0.75 20.33
C PRO A 48 -8.68 -1.81 19.79
N PRO A 49 -9.33 -2.63 20.65
CA PRO A 49 -10.31 -3.63 20.21
C PRO A 49 -11.46 -3.04 19.38
N ASP A 50 -11.89 -1.82 19.68
CA ASP A 50 -12.95 -1.13 18.90
C ASP A 50 -12.46 -0.68 17.52
N ALA A 51 -11.16 -0.43 17.32
CA ALA A 51 -10.58 -0.15 16.01
C ALA A 51 -10.53 -1.41 15.13
N LEU A 52 -10.28 -2.59 15.71
CA LEU A 52 -10.28 -3.88 15.01
C LEU A 52 -11.70 -4.41 14.78
N GLY A 53 -12.57 -4.34 15.80
CA GLY A 53 -13.96 -4.81 15.73
C GLY A 53 -14.90 -3.86 14.98
N CYS A 54 -14.60 -2.56 14.94
CA CYS A 54 -15.34 -1.55 14.18
C CYS A 54 -14.38 -0.72 13.32
N PRO A 55 -13.84 -1.30 12.23
CA PRO A 55 -12.78 -0.67 11.46
C PRO A 55 -13.28 0.45 10.56
N LEU A 56 -14.59 0.56 10.34
CA LEU A 56 -15.22 1.64 9.58
C LEU A 56 -16.05 2.52 10.50
N ARG A 57 -15.76 3.81 10.48
CA ARG A 57 -16.43 4.84 11.29
C ARG A 57 -17.00 5.92 10.41
N LEU A 58 -18.01 6.63 10.89
CA LEU A 58 -18.47 7.85 10.24
C LEU A 58 -17.36 8.90 10.26
N ALA A 59 -17.24 9.65 9.16
CA ALA A 59 -16.44 10.85 9.10
C ALA A 59 -17.27 12.00 9.68
N TYR A 60 -16.62 12.84 10.50
CA TYR A 60 -17.24 13.99 11.14
C TYR A 60 -16.50 15.27 10.73
N ASN A 61 -17.24 16.38 10.71
CA ASN A 61 -16.72 17.73 10.58
C ASN A 61 -16.16 18.22 11.94
N ALA A 62 -15.49 19.36 11.93
CA ALA A 62 -14.93 19.95 13.16
C ALA A 62 -16.01 20.33 14.18
N ASP A 63 -17.23 20.64 13.72
CA ASP A 63 -18.41 20.94 14.55
C ASP A 63 -19.12 19.68 15.10
N GLY A 64 -18.60 18.49 14.82
CA GLY A 64 -19.18 17.22 15.26
C GLY A 64 -20.33 16.70 14.39
N SER A 65 -20.70 17.38 13.31
CA SER A 65 -21.70 16.89 12.35
C SER A 65 -21.16 15.75 11.48
N VAL A 66 -22.01 14.79 11.11
CA VAL A 66 -21.64 13.71 10.18
C VAL A 66 -21.36 14.30 8.80
N ARG A 67 -20.28 13.86 8.16
CA ARG A 67 -19.93 14.24 6.79
C ARG A 67 -20.72 13.43 5.77
N PHE A 68 -21.30 14.12 4.80
CA PHE A 68 -22.02 13.52 3.70
C PHE A 68 -21.31 13.75 2.36
N SER A 69 -21.49 12.81 1.43
CA SER A 69 -21.06 12.96 0.04
C SER A 69 -21.91 14.01 -0.67
N LYS A 70 -21.49 14.42 -1.87
CA LYS A 70 -22.31 15.27 -2.76
C LYS A 70 -23.68 14.68 -3.08
N THR A 71 -23.83 13.35 -2.95
CA THR A 71 -25.07 12.60 -3.18
C THR A 71 -25.86 12.34 -1.90
N GLY A 72 -25.49 12.97 -0.77
CA GLY A 72 -26.21 12.86 0.50
C GLY A 72 -26.00 11.54 1.25
N ARG A 73 -24.97 10.76 0.93
CA ARG A 73 -24.64 9.52 1.66
C ARG A 73 -23.59 9.79 2.74
N PRO A 74 -23.74 9.25 3.97
CA PRO A 74 -22.70 9.38 4.99
C PRO A 74 -21.36 8.84 4.50
N ILE A 75 -20.28 9.57 4.78
CA ILE A 75 -18.93 9.14 4.42
C ILE A 75 -18.39 8.27 5.55
N ALA A 76 -18.12 7.01 5.26
CA ALA A 76 -17.36 6.15 6.15
C ALA A 76 -15.84 6.32 5.91
N LYS A 77 -15.05 6.26 6.98
CA LYS A 77 -13.58 6.28 7.00
C LYS A 77 -13.05 5.11 7.84
N VAL A 78 -11.79 4.74 7.64
CA VAL A 78 -11.12 3.77 8.51
C VAL A 78 -10.93 4.38 9.91
N ALA A 79 -11.04 3.56 10.96
CA ALA A 79 -10.72 3.97 12.34
C ALA A 79 -9.34 4.63 12.41
N LYS A 80 -9.19 5.71 13.19
CA LYS A 80 -7.99 6.57 13.14
C LYS A 80 -6.71 5.78 13.45
N ASP A 81 -6.70 5.03 14.55
CA ASP A 81 -5.51 4.29 14.98
C ASP A 81 -5.11 3.25 13.93
N LEU A 82 -6.09 2.52 13.39
CA LEU A 82 -5.87 1.57 12.31
C LEU A 82 -5.34 2.25 11.04
N ALA A 83 -5.91 3.40 10.66
CA ALA A 83 -5.47 4.14 9.48
C ALA A 83 -4.03 4.67 9.63
N ASP A 84 -3.66 5.14 10.81
CA ASP A 84 -2.31 5.61 11.11
C ASP A 84 -1.29 4.45 11.12
N THR A 85 -1.64 3.30 11.69
CA THR A 85 -0.77 2.11 11.63
C THR A 85 -0.62 1.58 10.20
N ILE A 86 -1.70 1.54 9.39
CA ILE A 86 -1.61 1.19 7.96
C ILE A 86 -0.67 2.13 7.22
N ARG A 87 -0.74 3.44 7.50
CA ARG A 87 0.15 4.43 6.89
C ARG A 87 1.62 4.17 7.25
N MET A 88 1.91 3.88 8.51
CA MET A 88 3.27 3.50 8.94
C MET A 88 3.77 2.23 8.22
N VAL A 89 2.94 1.18 8.15
CA VAL A 89 3.31 -0.07 7.44
C VAL A 89 3.62 0.21 5.97
N ARG A 90 2.81 1.06 5.31
CA ARG A 90 3.07 1.52 3.94
C ARG A 90 4.42 2.22 3.82
N GLU A 91 4.71 3.17 4.70
CA GLU A 91 5.95 3.95 4.67
C GLU A 91 7.17 3.02 4.80
N ASN A 92 7.11 2.08 5.74
CA ASN A 92 8.16 1.07 5.93
C ASN A 92 8.30 0.12 4.72
N PHE A 93 7.18 -0.30 4.12
CA PHE A 93 7.22 -1.11 2.90
C PHE A 93 7.89 -0.35 1.74
N SER A 94 7.52 0.91 1.51
CA SER A 94 8.13 1.76 0.49
C SER A 94 9.63 1.98 0.75
N ALA A 95 10.03 2.19 2.01
CA ALA A 95 11.44 2.30 2.39
C ALA A 95 12.22 1.01 2.05
N GLY A 96 11.62 -0.17 2.29
CA GLY A 96 12.22 -1.45 1.91
C GLY A 96 12.43 -1.61 0.40
N LEU A 97 11.46 -1.18 -0.42
CA LEU A 97 11.61 -1.18 -1.88
C LEU A 97 12.74 -0.25 -2.34
N LEU A 98 12.80 0.97 -1.78
CA LEU A 98 13.86 1.94 -2.09
C LEU A 98 15.23 1.40 -1.70
N GLY A 99 15.37 0.84 -0.49
CA GLY A 99 16.62 0.26 -0.04
C GLY A 99 17.13 -0.88 -0.94
N TYR A 100 16.22 -1.72 -1.46
CA TYR A 100 16.59 -2.71 -2.47
C TYR A 100 17.06 -2.06 -3.78
N THR A 101 16.35 -1.05 -4.26
CA THR A 101 16.74 -0.30 -5.48
C THR A 101 18.13 0.33 -5.33
N GLU A 102 18.39 1.03 -4.23
CA GLU A 102 19.69 1.65 -3.94
C GLU A 102 20.81 0.61 -3.91
N LYS A 103 20.57 -0.56 -3.29
CA LYS A 103 21.52 -1.66 -3.27
C LYS A 103 21.86 -2.18 -4.67
N VAL A 104 20.88 -2.28 -5.56
CA VAL A 104 21.10 -2.67 -6.96
C VAL A 104 21.90 -1.59 -7.70
N ILE A 105 21.54 -0.31 -7.54
CA ILE A 105 22.27 0.80 -8.17
C ILE A 105 23.73 0.83 -7.72
N ALA A 106 23.99 0.61 -6.44
CA ALA A 106 25.35 0.59 -5.88
C ALA A 106 26.15 -0.63 -6.37
N GLY A 107 25.51 -1.81 -6.48
CA GLY A 107 26.17 -3.05 -6.89
C GLY A 107 26.36 -3.23 -8.40
N ASP A 108 25.46 -2.67 -9.22
CA ASP A 108 25.50 -2.74 -10.68
C ASP A 108 24.92 -1.46 -11.33
N LYS A 109 25.68 -0.37 -11.20
CA LYS A 109 25.30 0.94 -11.74
C LYS A 109 25.12 0.93 -13.26
N ALA A 110 25.97 0.18 -13.97
CA ALA A 110 25.95 0.12 -15.43
C ALA A 110 24.70 -0.63 -15.92
N GLY A 111 24.39 -1.79 -15.33
CA GLY A 111 23.19 -2.56 -15.66
C GLY A 111 21.91 -1.78 -15.35
N TYR A 112 21.84 -1.11 -14.19
CA TYR A 112 20.70 -0.25 -13.86
C TYR A 112 20.54 0.90 -14.87
N LYS A 113 21.63 1.58 -15.24
CA LYS A 113 21.61 2.65 -16.26
C LYS A 113 21.15 2.13 -17.62
N ALA A 114 21.61 0.95 -18.02
CA ALA A 114 21.19 0.34 -19.28
C ALA A 114 19.67 0.09 -19.32
N GLN A 115 19.08 -0.37 -18.21
CA GLN A 115 17.62 -0.54 -18.08
C GLN A 115 16.87 0.80 -18.17
N VAL A 116 17.40 1.85 -17.52
CA VAL A 116 16.81 3.20 -17.61
C VAL A 116 16.83 3.71 -19.05
N GLU A 117 17.94 3.58 -19.78
CA GLU A 117 18.01 4.03 -21.18
C GLU A 117 17.11 3.23 -22.11
N LEU A 118 17.01 1.91 -21.90
CA LEU A 118 16.08 1.06 -22.65
C LEU A 118 14.63 1.50 -22.45
N ALA A 119 14.23 1.70 -21.19
CA ALA A 119 12.89 2.17 -20.85
C ALA A 119 12.61 3.58 -21.39
N ARG A 120 13.59 4.48 -21.32
CA ARG A 120 13.48 5.85 -21.85
C ARG A 120 13.20 5.83 -23.35
N LYS A 121 13.98 5.06 -24.12
CA LYS A 121 13.78 4.91 -25.57
C LYS A 121 12.41 4.29 -25.90
N ALA A 122 12.01 3.25 -25.17
CA ALA A 122 10.70 2.61 -25.38
C ALA A 122 9.52 3.51 -25.01
N GLY A 123 9.72 4.47 -24.10
CA GLY A 123 8.73 5.46 -23.68
C GLY A 123 8.70 6.74 -24.52
N GLU A 124 9.54 6.87 -25.56
CA GLU A 124 9.47 8.02 -26.47
C GLU A 124 8.10 8.05 -27.18
N PRO A 125 7.48 9.23 -27.36
CA PRO A 125 6.21 9.34 -28.06
C PRO A 125 6.29 8.68 -29.43
N ILE A 126 5.24 7.95 -29.82
CA ILE A 126 5.16 7.35 -31.15
C ILE A 126 4.84 8.47 -32.15
N ILE A 127 5.87 9.18 -32.62
CA ILE A 127 5.74 10.25 -33.62
C ILE A 127 5.20 9.70 -34.96
N THR A 128 5.27 8.38 -35.17
CA THR A 128 4.85 7.66 -36.39
C THR A 128 3.38 7.25 -36.46
N LYS A 129 2.55 7.43 -35.41
CA LYS A 129 1.13 7.06 -35.47
C LYS A 129 0.19 8.18 -35.94
N ASP A 130 0.71 9.38 -36.14
CA ASP A 130 -0.04 10.57 -36.60
C ASP A 130 0.47 11.13 -37.95
N ARG A 131 1.07 10.29 -38.81
CA ARG A 131 1.33 10.63 -40.23
C ARG A 131 0.69 9.62 -41.16
#